data_AF-A0A7C2PBQ0-F1
#
_entry.id   AF-A0A7C2PBQ0-F1
#
_cell.length_a   1.000
_cell.length_b   1.000
_cell.length_c   1.000
_cell.angle_alpha   90.00
_cell.angle_beta   90.00
_cell.angle_gamma   90.00
#
_symmetry.space_group_name_H-M   'P 1'
#
loop_
_entity.id
_entity.type
_entity.pdbx_description
1 polymer ?
#
loop_
_entity_poly.entity_id
_entity_poly.type
_entity_poly.pdbx_seq_one_letter_code
_entity_poly.pdbx_strand_id
1 'polypeptide(L)'
;MPAVISFRALGCLTLLGLFAGQLPAADNVPPAGFTALFNGTDLAGWWGLKTVDPRKVWAMTAAELAEQKAAEQEDFAKHWTVQNGELVNDGFGAYATTEKDYGDIELHVSFKTVPKADSGIYLRGTPQVQIWDSTEEEKFKLGADKGSGGLWNNNPGNPGKDPLVLADRPFGEWNDFRIVQVGARTTVYLNDKLVVDHAIMDNFWDRKLPLFAKGPIQLQTHGGEIRWKNIYVREIGSEEANRLLAARNKDGFVSLFDGKSLDGWAGAVENYEVVDGNIRCKTGKGGVLHTRDEYDDFVARLEFRLPPGGNNGLAIRYPGEGDTAYVGMCELQILDTEHPKYSNLDPRQAHGSAYGMVPAARGYLRPTGEWNFQEVTVKGSTVKVELNGTVILDADLATVTEYLGDRPHPGKDRKSGYFGLAGHSDPVEFRNLQIKRLTDAPYETPPAKPPVAAKPENSQSAAPKTDAMPPKPATSAAPEVAVTPEASVPAAAPAVVCPPQSAPARRRLFQRRIQIIKSTPCCQ
;
A
#
# COMPACT_ATOMS: atom_id res chain seq x y z
N MET A 1 -13.16 -61.46 53.52
CA MET A 1 -12.13 -60.74 54.30
C MET A 1 -11.94 -59.38 53.63
N PRO A 2 -11.85 -58.26 54.38
CA PRO A 2 -12.17 -56.93 53.86
C PRO A 2 -11.05 -56.31 53.02
N ALA A 3 -11.43 -55.48 52.05
CA ALA A 3 -10.53 -54.66 51.26
C ALA A 3 -10.15 -53.35 51.98
N VAL A 4 -8.93 -52.89 51.77
CA VAL A 4 -8.38 -51.66 52.38
C VAL A 4 -8.87 -50.43 51.63
N ILE A 5 -9.49 -49.48 52.33
CA ILE A 5 -9.83 -48.15 51.80
C ILE A 5 -8.69 -47.19 52.11
N SER A 6 -8.07 -46.62 51.07
CA SER A 6 -7.03 -45.60 51.20
C SER A 6 -7.62 -44.22 50.96
N PHE A 7 -7.63 -43.37 51.99
CA PHE A 7 -7.94 -41.95 51.84
C PHE A 7 -6.76 -41.22 51.17
N ARG A 8 -7.02 -40.52 50.06
CA ARG A 8 -6.12 -39.49 49.53
C ARG A 8 -6.69 -38.12 49.85
N ALA A 9 -5.95 -37.33 50.62
CA ALA A 9 -6.27 -35.91 50.83
C ALA A 9 -5.94 -35.10 49.57
N LEU A 10 -6.89 -34.28 49.11
CA LEU A 10 -6.66 -33.29 48.06
C LEU A 10 -6.15 -31.99 48.70
N GLY A 11 -4.87 -31.68 48.51
CA GLY A 11 -4.31 -30.38 48.90
C GLY A 11 -4.73 -29.31 47.91
N CYS A 12 -5.51 -28.32 48.35
CA CYS A 12 -5.90 -27.18 47.53
C CYS A 12 -4.76 -26.17 47.48
N LEU A 13 -4.05 -26.08 46.34
CA LEU A 13 -2.93 -25.15 46.15
C LEU A 13 -3.45 -23.85 45.52
N THR A 14 -3.79 -22.86 46.35
CA THR A 14 -4.16 -21.52 45.88
C THR A 14 -2.95 -20.79 45.31
N LEU A 15 -2.82 -20.72 43.99
CA LEU A 15 -1.91 -19.76 43.34
C LEU A 15 -2.43 -18.34 43.56
N LEU A 16 -1.77 -17.55 44.41
CA LEU A 16 -1.84 -16.10 44.31
C LEU A 16 -1.10 -15.67 43.03
N GLY A 17 -1.86 -15.32 42.00
CA GLY A 17 -1.32 -14.63 40.83
C GLY A 17 -0.86 -13.23 41.22
N LEU A 18 0.45 -13.03 41.30
CA LEU A 18 1.05 -11.70 41.37
C LEU A 18 0.78 -10.96 40.06
N PHE A 19 -0.26 -10.13 40.03
CA PHE A 19 -0.39 -9.07 39.04
C PHE A 19 0.75 -8.09 39.25
N ALA A 20 1.84 -8.27 38.50
CA ALA A 20 2.86 -7.26 38.34
C ALA A 20 2.24 -6.10 37.56
N GLY A 21 1.67 -5.14 38.29
CA GLY A 21 1.17 -3.89 37.72
C GLY A 21 2.33 -3.19 37.02
N GLN A 22 2.29 -3.17 35.69
CA GLN A 22 3.24 -2.40 34.89
C GLN A 22 3.07 -0.93 35.29
N LEU A 23 4.12 -0.32 35.81
CA LEU A 23 4.11 1.11 36.10
C LEU A 23 3.72 1.86 34.82
N PRO A 24 2.82 2.86 34.87
CA PRO A 24 2.47 3.63 33.69
C PRO A 24 3.74 4.21 33.08
N ALA A 25 3.86 4.12 31.76
CA ALA A 25 4.99 4.69 31.03
C ALA A 25 5.07 6.19 31.31
N ALA A 26 6.29 6.72 31.43
CA ALA A 26 6.48 8.16 31.58
C ALA A 26 5.95 8.88 30.33
N ASP A 27 5.26 10.00 30.54
CA ASP A 27 4.73 10.80 29.43
C ASP A 27 5.83 11.25 28.46
N ASN A 28 5.49 11.28 27.18
CA ASN A 28 6.34 11.58 26.03
C ASN A 28 7.55 10.63 25.83
N VAL A 29 7.61 9.48 26.53
CA VAL A 29 8.54 8.39 26.23
C VAL A 29 7.88 7.39 25.27
N PRO A 30 8.29 7.34 23.98
CA PRO A 30 7.67 6.47 23.00
C PRO A 30 7.93 4.98 23.30
N PRO A 31 6.97 4.08 23.03
CA PRO A 31 7.19 2.65 23.12
C PRO A 31 8.20 2.16 22.05
N ALA A 32 8.75 0.97 22.25
CA ALA A 32 9.76 0.41 21.35
C ALA A 32 9.27 0.35 19.89
N GLY A 33 10.07 0.90 18.97
CA GLY A 33 9.75 0.98 17.55
C GLY A 33 8.94 2.21 17.12
N PHE A 34 8.52 3.07 18.06
CA PHE A 34 7.88 4.35 17.77
C PHE A 34 8.86 5.52 17.90
N THR A 35 8.61 6.57 17.12
CA THR A 35 9.26 7.89 17.20
C THR A 35 8.29 8.87 17.85
N ALA A 36 8.75 9.65 18.82
CA ALA A 36 7.96 10.77 19.35
C ALA A 36 7.93 11.93 18.35
N LEU A 37 6.73 12.35 17.95
CA LEU A 37 6.50 13.56 17.16
C LEU A 37 6.56 14.81 18.03
N PHE A 38 6.26 14.70 19.32
CA PHE A 38 6.38 15.78 20.30
C PHE A 38 7.36 15.38 21.40
N ASN A 39 8.34 16.26 21.67
CA ASN A 39 9.45 16.00 22.60
C ASN A 39 9.13 16.30 24.07
N GLY A 40 7.98 16.91 24.37
CA GLY A 40 7.60 17.30 25.72
C GLY A 40 8.23 18.61 26.23
N THR A 41 9.05 19.30 25.43
CA THR A 41 9.84 20.48 25.86
C THR A 41 9.59 21.74 25.03
N ASP A 42 9.39 21.61 23.73
CA ASP A 42 9.26 22.74 22.80
C ASP A 42 8.48 22.33 21.52
N LEU A 43 8.41 23.23 20.54
CA LEU A 43 7.66 23.05 19.29
C LEU A 43 8.50 22.44 18.15
N ALA A 44 9.71 21.92 18.41
CA ALA A 44 10.56 21.36 17.36
C ALA A 44 9.89 20.17 16.63
N GLY A 45 10.06 20.11 15.31
CA GLY A 45 9.39 19.14 14.43
C GLY A 45 7.98 19.54 13.99
N TRP A 46 7.48 20.69 14.48
CA TRP A 46 6.18 21.26 14.12
C TRP A 46 6.32 22.66 13.53
N TRP A 47 5.42 22.99 12.61
CA TRP A 47 5.22 24.34 12.08
C TRP A 47 3.73 24.61 11.92
N GLY A 48 3.34 25.89 11.87
CA GLY A 48 1.95 26.27 11.62
C GLY A 48 1.60 26.19 10.14
N LEU A 49 0.52 25.48 9.81
CA LEU A 49 -0.06 25.49 8.47
C LEU A 49 -1.58 25.62 8.57
N LYS A 50 -2.18 26.56 7.81
CA LYS A 50 -3.64 26.66 7.67
C LYS A 50 -4.19 25.57 6.74
N THR A 51 -5.50 25.34 6.76
CA THR A 51 -6.16 24.37 5.86
C THR A 51 -5.84 24.68 4.39
N VAL A 52 -4.99 23.85 3.77
CA VAL A 52 -4.56 23.96 2.37
C VAL A 52 -4.35 22.57 1.77
N ASP A 53 -4.65 22.44 0.48
CA ASP A 53 -4.39 21.21 -0.29
C ASP A 53 -2.88 20.89 -0.26
N PRO A 54 -2.45 19.74 0.28
CA PRO A 54 -1.05 19.36 0.37
C PRO A 54 -0.30 19.42 -0.96
N ARG A 55 -1.00 19.20 -2.10
CA ARG A 55 -0.42 19.31 -3.44
C ARG A 55 0.13 20.71 -3.74
N LYS A 56 -0.45 21.76 -3.16
CA LYS A 56 0.05 23.14 -3.29
C LYS A 56 1.37 23.33 -2.55
N VAL A 57 1.50 22.72 -1.36
CA VAL A 57 2.72 22.77 -0.55
C VAL A 57 3.83 21.93 -1.20
N TRP A 58 3.52 20.74 -1.73
CA TRP A 58 4.49 19.90 -2.45
C TRP A 58 4.95 20.49 -3.79
N ALA A 59 4.18 21.38 -4.40
CA ALA A 59 4.54 22.07 -5.64
C ALA A 59 5.49 23.27 -5.41
N MET A 60 5.67 23.71 -4.16
CA MET A 60 6.54 24.84 -3.83
C MET A 60 8.02 24.47 -3.96
N THR A 61 8.81 25.44 -4.40
CA THR A 61 10.27 25.41 -4.25
C THR A 61 10.66 25.50 -2.77
N ALA A 62 11.88 25.10 -2.45
CA ALA A 62 12.41 25.20 -1.09
C ALA A 62 12.43 26.65 -0.55
N ALA A 63 12.49 27.67 -1.43
CA ALA A 63 12.43 29.07 -1.05
C ALA A 63 10.99 29.50 -0.67
N GLU A 64 10.01 29.19 -1.51
CA GLU A 64 8.59 29.49 -1.26
C GLU A 64 8.09 28.77 0.01
N LEU A 65 8.48 27.51 0.22
CA LEU A 65 8.13 26.76 1.43
C LEU A 65 8.78 27.37 2.68
N ALA A 66 10.02 27.88 2.58
CA ALA A 66 10.69 28.55 3.70
C ALA A 66 10.04 29.91 4.02
N GLU A 67 9.61 30.65 2.99
CA GLU A 67 8.87 31.91 3.15
C GLU A 67 7.49 31.67 3.79
N GLN A 68 6.73 30.67 3.32
CA GLN A 68 5.45 30.29 3.94
C GLN A 68 5.65 29.87 5.39
N LYS A 69 6.61 28.99 5.67
CA LYS A 69 6.96 28.59 7.04
C LYS A 69 7.24 29.80 7.92
N ALA A 70 8.06 30.75 7.45
CA ALA A 70 8.37 31.96 8.21
C ALA A 70 7.13 32.85 8.46
N ALA A 71 6.24 32.96 7.47
CA ALA A 71 5.01 33.76 7.57
C ALA A 71 3.97 33.16 8.54
N GLU A 72 3.83 31.83 8.58
CA GLU A 72 2.87 31.16 9.47
C GLU A 72 3.44 30.86 10.87
N GLN A 73 4.77 30.84 11.05
CA GLN A 73 5.39 30.55 12.35
C GLN A 73 5.08 31.61 13.43
N GLU A 74 4.89 32.88 13.07
CA GLU A 74 4.54 33.92 14.05
C GLU A 74 3.11 33.76 14.59
N ASP A 75 2.18 33.30 13.75
CA ASP A 75 0.80 32.96 14.14
C ASP A 75 0.79 31.70 15.00
N PHE A 76 1.53 30.67 14.56
CA PHE A 76 1.70 29.40 15.28
C PHE A 76 2.23 29.60 16.71
N ALA A 77 3.32 30.37 16.86
CA ALA A 77 3.98 30.58 18.14
C ALA A 77 3.17 31.45 19.13
N LYS A 78 2.11 32.14 18.68
CA LYS A 78 1.16 32.85 19.57
C LYS A 78 0.15 31.90 20.21
N HIS A 79 -0.27 30.88 19.46
CA HIS A 79 -1.40 30.02 19.80
C HIS A 79 -1.00 28.62 20.26
N TRP A 80 0.28 28.23 20.10
CA TRP A 80 0.82 26.95 20.55
C TRP A 80 1.91 27.13 21.60
N THR A 81 1.79 26.43 22.73
CA THR A 81 2.74 26.49 23.84
C THR A 81 3.00 25.09 24.42
N VAL A 82 4.08 24.94 25.19
CA VAL A 82 4.34 23.72 25.98
C VAL A 82 4.14 24.02 27.46
N GLN A 83 3.32 23.23 28.13
CA GLN A 83 2.98 23.39 29.55
C GLN A 83 3.07 22.01 30.23
N ASN A 84 3.95 21.84 31.21
CA ASN A 84 4.08 20.59 31.99
C ASN A 84 4.26 19.30 31.15
N GLY A 85 4.90 19.39 29.98
CA GLY A 85 5.01 18.26 29.05
C GLY A 85 3.76 17.99 28.20
N GLU A 86 2.80 18.91 28.19
CA GLU A 86 1.63 18.94 27.30
C GLU A 86 1.88 19.98 26.18
N LEU A 87 1.59 19.63 24.93
CA LEU A 87 1.47 20.58 23.83
C LEU A 87 0.06 21.18 23.87
N VAL A 88 -0.06 22.50 24.02
CA VAL A 88 -1.32 23.19 24.30
C VAL A 88 -1.62 24.19 23.20
N ASN A 89 -2.86 24.15 22.68
CA ASN A 89 -3.43 25.18 21.84
C ASN A 89 -4.61 25.86 22.54
N ASP A 90 -4.76 27.18 22.34
CA ASP A 90 -5.79 28.03 22.94
C ASP A 90 -7.14 28.07 22.20
N GLY A 91 -7.28 27.31 21.12
CA GLY A 91 -8.45 27.25 20.25
C GLY A 91 -8.31 28.06 18.95
N PHE A 92 -7.19 28.75 18.73
CA PHE A 92 -6.96 29.63 17.59
C PHE A 92 -5.65 29.32 16.83
N GLY A 93 -5.33 30.14 15.83
CA GLY A 93 -4.11 30.04 15.02
C GLY A 93 -4.08 28.89 14.01
N ALA A 94 -2.95 28.76 13.29
CA ALA A 94 -2.67 27.67 12.37
C ALA A 94 -2.57 26.29 13.06
N TYR A 95 -2.72 25.20 12.29
CA TYR A 95 -2.63 23.83 12.80
C TYR A 95 -1.16 23.43 13.02
N ALA A 96 -0.87 22.72 14.12
CA ALA A 96 0.44 22.10 14.31
C ALA A 96 0.63 21.00 13.27
N THR A 97 1.55 21.22 12.33
CA THR A 97 1.80 20.35 11.18
C THR A 97 3.19 19.75 11.26
N THR A 98 3.32 18.44 11.05
CA THR A 98 4.63 17.77 11.04
C THR A 98 5.50 18.26 9.89
N GLU A 99 6.81 18.43 10.12
CA GLU A 99 7.75 18.75 9.03
C GLU A 99 7.97 17.60 8.04
N LYS A 100 7.73 16.36 8.49
CA LYS A 100 7.82 15.13 7.69
C LYS A 100 6.44 14.71 7.18
N ASP A 101 6.39 14.27 5.92
CA ASP A 101 5.29 13.48 5.36
C ASP A 101 5.40 12.00 5.78
N TYR A 102 4.26 11.40 6.10
CA TYR A 102 4.12 10.00 6.48
C TYR A 102 3.22 9.23 5.51
N GLY A 103 3.57 7.97 5.23
CA GLY A 103 2.79 7.03 4.44
C GLY A 103 1.96 6.10 5.32
N ASP A 104 2.23 4.80 5.28
CA ASP A 104 1.55 3.82 6.12
C ASP A 104 2.07 3.89 7.57
N ILE A 105 1.18 4.09 8.54
CA ILE A 105 1.53 4.41 9.93
C ILE A 105 0.62 3.76 10.97
N GLU A 106 1.22 3.50 12.13
CA GLU A 106 0.52 3.43 13.41
C GLU A 106 0.85 4.70 14.21
N LEU A 107 -0.19 5.41 14.65
CA LEU A 107 -0.12 6.68 15.37
C LEU A 107 -0.85 6.56 16.70
N HIS A 108 -0.16 6.82 17.81
CA HIS A 108 -0.74 6.93 19.15
C HIS A 108 -0.74 8.40 19.57
N VAL A 109 -1.84 8.88 20.16
CA VAL A 109 -1.98 10.28 20.62
C VAL A 109 -2.87 10.32 21.85
N SER A 110 -2.41 10.93 22.94
CA SER A 110 -3.28 11.32 24.05
C SER A 110 -3.74 12.76 23.88
N PHE A 111 -5.04 13.03 23.96
CA PHE A 111 -5.63 14.38 23.89
C PHE A 111 -6.55 14.68 25.09
N LYS A 112 -6.74 15.95 25.41
CA LYS A 112 -7.63 16.44 26.48
C LYS A 112 -8.23 17.76 26.04
N THR A 113 -9.56 17.89 26.13
CA THR A 113 -10.30 19.03 25.57
C THR A 113 -11.37 19.55 26.56
N VAL A 114 -12.00 20.66 26.20
CA VAL A 114 -12.98 21.41 26.99
C VAL A 114 -14.35 21.45 26.27
N PRO A 115 -15.46 21.77 26.96
CA PRO A 115 -16.76 21.95 26.30
C PRO A 115 -16.72 23.00 25.18
N LYS A 116 -17.51 22.77 24.13
CA LYS A 116 -17.64 23.55 22.88
C LYS A 116 -16.41 23.60 21.98
N ALA A 117 -15.31 22.96 22.36
CA ALA A 117 -14.16 22.81 21.49
C ALA A 117 -14.47 21.88 20.30
N ASP A 118 -13.79 22.13 19.19
CA ASP A 118 -13.77 21.30 17.99
C ASP A 118 -12.30 21.13 17.59
N SER A 119 -11.89 19.90 17.24
CA SER A 119 -10.52 19.59 16.88
C SER A 119 -10.44 18.24 16.17
N GLY A 120 -9.23 17.79 15.85
CA GLY A 120 -9.00 16.46 15.31
C GLY A 120 -7.60 16.32 14.72
N ILE A 121 -7.33 15.13 14.19
CA ILE A 121 -6.04 14.75 13.63
C ILE A 121 -6.22 14.54 12.13
N TYR A 122 -5.63 15.42 11.32
CA TYR A 122 -5.59 15.25 9.87
C TYR A 122 -4.48 14.24 9.53
N LEU A 123 -4.79 13.23 8.73
CA LEU A 123 -3.82 12.24 8.26
C LEU A 123 -3.45 12.57 6.81
N ARG A 124 -2.17 12.63 6.48
CA ARG A 124 -1.71 13.00 5.13
C ARG A 124 -2.24 14.36 4.62
N GLY A 125 -2.63 15.26 5.53
CA GLY A 125 -3.34 16.52 5.24
C GLY A 125 -4.75 16.36 4.64
N THR A 126 -5.43 15.23 4.85
CA THR A 126 -6.72 14.91 4.23
C THR A 126 -7.51 13.84 5.03
N PRO A 127 -8.84 13.93 5.04
CA PRO A 127 -9.73 14.11 6.21
C PRO A 127 -9.19 13.96 7.66
N GLN A 128 -10.11 14.20 8.59
CA GLN A 128 -9.84 14.45 10.01
C GLN A 128 -10.39 13.31 10.88
N VAL A 129 -9.55 12.67 11.69
CA VAL A 129 -10.00 11.88 12.82
C VAL A 129 -10.52 12.85 13.86
N GLN A 130 -11.85 12.93 13.98
CA GLN A 130 -12.56 14.03 14.62
C GLN A 130 -12.51 13.98 16.15
N ILE A 131 -12.50 15.14 16.78
CA ILE A 131 -12.72 15.33 18.21
C ILE A 131 -13.92 16.27 18.37
N TRP A 132 -14.93 15.84 19.13
CA TRP A 132 -16.17 16.60 19.34
C TRP A 132 -16.41 16.91 20.82
N ASP A 133 -17.11 18.01 21.08
CA ASP A 133 -18.04 18.06 22.21
C ASP A 133 -19.30 17.25 21.86
N SER A 134 -19.41 16.04 22.41
CA SER A 134 -20.56 15.16 22.21
C SER A 134 -21.82 15.56 23.00
N THR A 135 -21.74 16.64 23.78
CA THR A 135 -22.85 17.26 24.52
C THR A 135 -23.38 18.53 23.86
N GLU A 136 -22.75 19.01 22.78
CA GLU A 136 -23.15 20.22 22.06
C GLU A 136 -24.32 19.96 21.09
N GLU A 137 -25.55 20.07 21.60
CA GLU A 137 -26.80 19.78 20.86
C GLU A 137 -26.89 20.46 19.48
N GLU A 138 -26.36 21.67 19.33
CA GLU A 138 -26.36 22.41 18.05
C GLU A 138 -25.59 21.69 16.92
N LYS A 139 -24.64 20.82 17.28
CA LYS A 139 -23.81 20.00 16.38
C LYS A 139 -24.30 18.56 16.21
N PHE A 140 -25.40 18.13 16.86
CA PHE A 140 -25.93 16.77 16.69
C PHE A 140 -26.36 16.48 15.24
N LYS A 141 -26.82 17.50 14.51
CA LYS A 141 -27.07 17.43 13.05
C LYS A 141 -25.83 17.07 12.21
N LEU A 142 -24.62 17.22 12.77
CA LEU A 142 -23.33 16.86 12.18
C LEU A 142 -22.82 15.48 12.67
N GLY A 143 -23.49 14.89 13.67
CA GLY A 143 -23.12 13.62 14.30
C GLY A 143 -22.23 13.74 15.54
N ALA A 144 -22.14 14.93 16.17
CA ALA A 144 -21.34 15.11 17.39
C ALA A 144 -21.83 14.24 18.56
N ASP A 145 -23.13 13.98 18.65
CA ASP A 145 -23.79 13.05 19.58
C ASP A 145 -23.25 11.61 19.52
N LYS A 146 -22.57 11.24 18.44
CA LYS A 146 -21.99 9.91 18.24
C LYS A 146 -20.58 9.79 18.87
N GLY A 147 -19.97 10.90 19.28
CA GLY A 147 -18.63 10.94 19.85
C GLY A 147 -17.49 11.13 18.84
N SER A 148 -16.26 11.06 19.35
CA SER A 148 -15.03 11.31 18.60
C SER A 148 -14.49 10.07 17.86
N GLY A 149 -13.51 10.28 16.98
CA GLY A 149 -12.75 9.25 16.28
C GLY A 149 -13.28 8.86 14.89
N GLY A 150 -14.46 9.37 14.49
CA GLY A 150 -14.96 9.26 13.13
C GLY A 150 -14.07 10.00 12.11
N LEU A 151 -14.10 9.54 10.86
CA LEU A 151 -13.42 10.16 9.72
C LEU A 151 -14.27 11.33 9.20
N TRP A 152 -14.17 12.47 9.86
CA TRP A 152 -14.83 13.69 9.44
C TRP A 152 -14.34 14.12 8.07
N ASN A 153 -15.26 14.61 7.24
CA ASN A 153 -15.09 14.80 5.79
C ASN A 153 -14.95 13.51 4.94
N ASN A 154 -15.23 12.30 5.43
CA ASN A 154 -15.66 11.22 4.51
C ASN A 154 -17.04 11.54 3.90
N ASN A 155 -17.39 10.90 2.78
CA ASN A 155 -18.70 11.07 2.14
C ASN A 155 -19.83 10.55 3.06
N PRO A 156 -21.04 11.16 3.03
CA PRO A 156 -22.17 10.70 3.85
C PRO A 156 -22.51 9.23 3.58
N GLY A 157 -22.65 8.44 4.65
CA GLY A 157 -22.95 7.00 4.56
C GLY A 157 -21.75 6.09 4.30
N ASN A 158 -20.56 6.63 3.99
CA ASN A 158 -19.34 5.79 3.91
C ASN A 158 -19.00 5.22 5.30
N PRO A 159 -18.54 3.96 5.39
CA PRO A 159 -18.01 3.40 6.63
C PRO A 159 -16.97 4.34 7.27
N GLY A 160 -16.99 4.42 8.60
CA GLY A 160 -16.08 5.26 9.37
C GLY A 160 -16.37 6.76 9.36
N LYS A 161 -17.28 7.29 8.54
CA LYS A 161 -17.70 8.71 8.60
C LYS A 161 -18.17 9.12 10.00
N ASP A 162 -18.90 8.23 10.64
CA ASP A 162 -19.32 8.32 12.04
C ASP A 162 -18.64 7.19 12.84
N PRO A 163 -18.34 7.40 14.13
CA PRO A 163 -17.78 6.34 14.97
C PRO A 163 -18.80 5.22 15.24
N LEU A 164 -18.30 4.00 15.42
CA LEU A 164 -19.10 2.81 15.74
C LEU A 164 -19.71 2.86 17.16
N VAL A 165 -19.05 3.54 18.09
CA VAL A 165 -19.48 3.72 19.48
C VAL A 165 -18.99 5.07 20.00
N LEU A 166 -19.77 5.73 20.86
CA LEU A 166 -19.29 6.84 21.67
C LEU A 166 -18.31 6.28 22.71
N ALA A 167 -17.07 6.77 22.70
CA ALA A 167 -15.98 6.26 23.54
C ALA A 167 -15.23 7.36 24.31
N ASP A 168 -15.63 8.61 24.17
CA ASP A 168 -15.05 9.79 24.83
C ASP A 168 -15.09 9.70 26.36
N ARG A 169 -14.00 10.11 27.01
CA ARG A 169 -13.95 10.40 28.45
C ARG A 169 -14.49 11.83 28.71
N PRO A 170 -15.02 12.12 29.92
CA PRO A 170 -15.47 13.46 30.30
C PRO A 170 -14.43 14.57 30.08
N PHE A 171 -14.90 15.81 29.88
CA PHE A 171 -14.02 16.98 29.71
C PHE A 171 -13.04 17.15 30.87
N GLY A 172 -11.80 17.51 30.55
CA GLY A 172 -10.69 17.55 31.51
C GLY A 172 -9.99 16.21 31.75
N GLU A 173 -10.57 15.07 31.34
CA GLU A 173 -9.86 13.79 31.31
C GLU A 173 -9.06 13.63 30.00
N TRP A 174 -7.99 12.83 30.09
CA TRP A 174 -7.24 12.42 28.90
C TRP A 174 -8.02 11.36 28.13
N ASN A 175 -7.94 11.41 26.81
CA ASN A 175 -8.47 10.46 25.86
C ASN A 175 -7.32 9.92 25.01
N ASP A 176 -7.34 8.63 24.69
CA ASP A 176 -6.23 7.95 24.03
C ASP A 176 -6.66 7.40 22.66
N PHE A 177 -6.11 7.96 21.59
CA PHE A 177 -6.25 7.45 20.23
C PHE A 177 -5.14 6.46 19.89
N ARG A 178 -5.53 5.37 19.23
CA ARG A 178 -4.65 4.52 18.42
C ARG A 178 -5.21 4.44 17.01
N ILE A 179 -4.48 5.00 16.07
CA ILE A 179 -4.85 5.09 14.65
C ILE A 179 -3.89 4.19 13.86
N VAL A 180 -4.42 3.38 12.95
CA VAL A 180 -3.63 2.59 12.00
C VAL A 180 -4.13 2.92 10.59
N GLN A 181 -3.25 3.43 9.73
CA GLN A 181 -3.55 3.77 8.35
C GLN A 181 -2.59 3.05 7.40
N VAL A 182 -3.13 2.26 6.47
CA VAL A 182 -2.39 1.56 5.40
C VAL A 182 -3.07 1.85 4.07
N GLY A 183 -2.38 2.52 3.15
CA GLY A 183 -3.04 3.17 2.01
C GLY A 183 -4.11 4.15 2.50
N ALA A 184 -5.32 4.03 1.99
CA ALA A 184 -6.49 4.73 2.51
C ALA A 184 -7.22 3.99 3.65
N ARG A 185 -6.89 2.70 3.90
CA ARG A 185 -7.54 1.88 4.94
C ARG A 185 -7.14 2.36 6.33
N THR A 186 -8.10 2.99 7.01
CA THR A 186 -7.93 3.62 8.31
C THR A 186 -8.74 2.87 9.38
N THR A 187 -8.10 2.58 10.50
CA THR A 187 -8.69 1.96 11.70
C THR A 187 -8.40 2.87 12.88
N VAL A 188 -9.40 3.20 13.68
CA VAL A 188 -9.27 4.09 14.84
C VAL A 188 -9.83 3.39 16.06
N TYR A 189 -9.03 3.38 17.13
CA TYR A 189 -9.45 3.05 18.48
C TYR A 189 -9.40 4.33 19.33
N LEU A 190 -10.41 4.54 20.16
CA LEU A 190 -10.50 5.59 21.17
C LEU A 190 -10.75 4.92 22.52
N ASN A 191 -9.86 5.14 23.49
CA ASN A 191 -9.96 4.55 24.85
C ASN A 191 -10.19 3.03 24.83
N ASP A 192 -9.37 2.32 24.05
CA ASP A 192 -9.43 0.87 23.78
C ASP A 192 -10.73 0.37 23.08
N LYS A 193 -11.63 1.26 22.67
CA LYS A 193 -12.82 0.93 21.86
C LYS A 193 -12.55 1.14 20.38
N LEU A 194 -12.89 0.16 19.56
CA LEU A 194 -12.86 0.28 18.11
C LEU A 194 -13.97 1.23 17.65
N VAL A 195 -13.60 2.40 17.13
CA VAL A 195 -14.53 3.43 16.67
C VAL A 195 -14.57 3.55 15.15
N VAL A 196 -13.51 3.15 14.44
CA VAL A 196 -13.52 2.98 12.98
C VAL A 196 -12.79 1.69 12.63
N ASP A 197 -13.42 0.76 11.89
CA ASP A 197 -12.78 -0.48 11.45
C ASP A 197 -12.51 -0.47 9.94
N HIS A 198 -11.24 -0.39 9.56
CA HIS A 198 -10.73 -0.63 8.21
C HIS A 198 -11.46 0.13 7.08
N ALA A 199 -11.95 1.33 7.38
CA ALA A 199 -12.68 2.19 6.46
C ALA A 199 -11.74 2.82 5.43
N ILE A 200 -12.24 3.07 4.21
CA ILE A 200 -11.50 3.88 3.24
C ILE A 200 -11.65 5.35 3.66
N MET A 201 -10.53 6.03 3.85
CA MET A 201 -10.49 7.47 4.02
C MET A 201 -10.58 8.13 2.64
N ASP A 202 -11.58 9.00 2.44
CA ASP A 202 -11.84 9.65 1.16
C ASP A 202 -10.88 10.83 0.92
N ASN A 203 -10.51 11.15 -0.32
CA ASN A 203 -9.76 12.38 -0.58
C ASN A 203 -10.68 13.61 -0.45
N PHE A 204 -10.49 14.42 0.59
CA PHE A 204 -11.30 15.63 0.82
C PHE A 204 -11.16 16.67 -0.30
N TRP A 205 -9.96 16.81 -0.85
CA TRP A 205 -9.59 17.85 -1.80
C TRP A 205 -10.07 17.56 -3.23
N ASP A 206 -10.19 16.29 -3.59
CA ASP A 206 -10.78 15.86 -4.86
C ASP A 206 -11.37 14.44 -4.72
N ARG A 207 -12.70 14.36 -4.64
CA ARG A 207 -13.45 13.10 -4.47
C ARG A 207 -13.31 12.13 -5.65
N LYS A 208 -12.77 12.58 -6.79
CA LYS A 208 -12.53 11.74 -7.96
C LYS A 208 -11.16 11.05 -7.93
N LEU A 209 -10.28 11.47 -7.02
CA LEU A 209 -8.93 10.95 -6.90
C LEU A 209 -8.78 10.12 -5.61
N PRO A 210 -7.86 9.15 -5.58
CA PRO A 210 -7.59 8.41 -4.36
C PRO A 210 -6.95 9.31 -3.28
N LEU A 211 -6.95 8.83 -2.03
CA LEU A 211 -6.20 9.44 -0.94
C LEU A 211 -4.70 9.46 -1.29
N PHE A 212 -4.00 10.55 -0.94
CA PHE A 212 -2.56 10.66 -1.20
C PHE A 212 -1.77 9.50 -0.57
N ALA A 213 -0.71 9.04 -1.26
CA ALA A 213 0.16 7.96 -0.77
C ALA A 213 0.95 8.33 0.50
N LYS A 214 1.19 9.63 0.72
CA LYS A 214 1.81 10.20 1.92
C LYS A 214 1.34 11.64 2.14
N GLY A 215 1.58 12.18 3.33
CA GLY A 215 1.44 13.61 3.63
C GLY A 215 1.67 13.92 5.12
N PRO A 216 1.49 15.17 5.56
CA PRO A 216 1.75 15.55 6.96
C PRO A 216 0.65 15.03 7.90
N ILE A 217 1.00 14.90 9.18
CA ILE A 217 0.02 14.79 10.27
C ILE A 217 -0.23 16.20 10.80
N GLN A 218 -1.48 16.58 11.01
CA GLN A 218 -1.84 17.91 11.55
C GLN A 218 -2.78 17.80 12.74
N LEU A 219 -2.54 18.61 13.77
CA LEU A 219 -3.40 18.76 14.94
C LEU A 219 -4.24 20.03 14.77
N GLN A 220 -5.56 19.87 14.64
CA GLN A 220 -6.48 20.96 14.34
C GLN A 220 -6.73 21.86 15.56
N THR A 221 -7.04 23.12 15.29
CA THR A 221 -7.43 24.14 16.26
C THR A 221 -8.80 24.71 15.87
N HIS A 222 -9.80 24.65 16.76
CA HIS A 222 -11.09 25.29 16.49
C HIS A 222 -11.93 25.58 17.76
N GLY A 223 -11.84 26.81 18.27
CA GLY A 223 -12.85 27.41 19.17
C GLY A 223 -12.77 27.07 20.66
N GLY A 224 -11.83 26.23 21.10
CA GLY A 224 -11.59 25.95 22.52
C GLY A 224 -10.22 25.31 22.77
N GLU A 225 -9.75 25.34 24.03
CA GLU A 225 -8.45 24.79 24.40
C GLU A 225 -8.39 23.28 24.13
N ILE A 226 -7.33 22.83 23.47
CA ILE A 226 -6.99 21.41 23.37
C ILE A 226 -5.53 21.16 23.74
N ARG A 227 -5.31 20.07 24.47
CA ARG A 227 -3.99 19.63 24.93
C ARG A 227 -3.67 18.26 24.38
N TRP A 228 -2.39 18.06 24.06
CA TRP A 228 -1.87 16.85 23.45
C TRP A 228 -0.61 16.39 24.19
N LYS A 229 -0.40 15.09 24.27
CA LYS A 229 0.87 14.47 24.69
C LYS A 229 0.97 13.06 24.09
N ASN A 230 2.08 12.38 24.33
CA ASN A 230 2.27 10.98 23.92
C ASN A 230 2.04 10.78 22.41
N ILE A 231 2.44 11.77 21.61
CA ILE A 231 2.24 11.79 20.15
C ILE A 231 3.34 10.94 19.51
N TYR A 232 3.04 9.68 19.23
CA TYR A 232 4.02 8.68 18.78
C TYR A 232 3.63 8.10 17.42
N VAL A 233 4.58 8.06 16.48
CA VAL A 233 4.37 7.46 15.15
C VAL A 233 5.32 6.29 14.91
N ARG A 234 4.82 5.25 14.26
CA ARG A 234 5.60 4.14 13.72
C ARG A 234 5.21 3.92 12.27
N GLU A 235 6.18 3.96 11.36
CA GLU A 235 5.95 3.63 9.96
C GLU A 235 5.79 2.11 9.79
N ILE A 236 4.80 1.69 8.99
CA ILE A 236 4.45 0.29 8.78
C ILE A 236 5.13 -0.20 7.50
N GLY A 237 6.00 -1.21 7.64
CA GLY A 237 6.68 -1.83 6.50
C GLY A 237 5.74 -2.68 5.64
N SER A 238 6.09 -2.88 4.37
CA SER A 238 5.26 -3.54 3.35
C SER A 238 4.73 -4.93 3.74
N GLU A 239 5.57 -5.77 4.37
CA GLU A 239 5.17 -7.08 4.89
C GLU A 239 4.10 -7.00 6.01
N GLU A 240 4.16 -5.98 6.88
CA GLU A 240 3.15 -5.79 7.91
C GLU A 240 1.85 -5.19 7.33
N ALA A 241 1.99 -4.20 6.46
CA ALA A 241 0.89 -3.59 5.72
C ALA A 241 0.07 -4.65 4.94
N ASN A 242 0.73 -5.56 4.23
CA ASN A 242 0.06 -6.64 3.49
C ASN A 242 -0.71 -7.57 4.43
N ARG A 243 -0.14 -7.94 5.59
CA ARG A 243 -0.85 -8.72 6.60
C ARG A 243 -2.06 -7.99 7.18
N LEU A 244 -1.99 -6.68 7.38
CA LEU A 244 -3.11 -5.86 7.89
C LEU A 244 -4.25 -5.75 6.87
N LEU A 245 -3.94 -5.55 5.58
CA LEU A 245 -4.93 -5.53 4.50
C LEU A 245 -5.58 -6.91 4.32
N ALA A 246 -4.77 -7.97 4.23
CA ALA A 246 -5.25 -9.35 4.12
C ALA A 246 -5.98 -9.85 5.39
N ALA A 247 -5.88 -9.16 6.53
CA ALA A 247 -6.49 -9.60 7.79
C ALA A 247 -8.02 -9.56 7.79
N ARG A 248 -8.65 -8.72 6.96
CA ARG A 248 -10.10 -8.46 6.98
C ARG A 248 -10.86 -9.21 5.89
N ASN A 249 -12.11 -9.55 6.16
CA ASN A 249 -13.05 -10.20 5.22
C ASN A 249 -12.52 -11.50 4.57
N LYS A 250 -11.83 -12.36 5.34
CA LYS A 250 -11.23 -13.61 4.84
C LYS A 250 -12.24 -14.69 4.42
N ASP A 251 -13.46 -14.62 4.94
CA ASP A 251 -14.46 -15.69 4.76
C ASP A 251 -14.86 -15.84 3.29
N GLY A 252 -14.79 -17.06 2.77
CA GLY A 252 -15.12 -17.40 1.38
C GLY A 252 -13.97 -17.27 0.38
N PHE A 253 -12.76 -16.86 0.80
CA PHE A 253 -11.57 -16.94 -0.05
C PHE A 253 -10.99 -18.36 -0.09
N VAL A 254 -10.74 -18.89 -1.29
CA VAL A 254 -9.95 -20.10 -1.53
C VAL A 254 -8.57 -19.75 -2.06
N SER A 255 -7.55 -20.53 -1.73
CA SER A 255 -6.19 -20.32 -2.29
C SER A 255 -6.13 -20.83 -3.72
N LEU A 256 -5.56 -20.04 -4.62
CA LEU A 256 -5.24 -20.44 -5.99
C LEU A 256 -3.85 -21.06 -6.14
N PHE A 257 -3.04 -21.03 -5.08
CA PHE A 257 -1.66 -21.51 -5.09
C PHE A 257 -1.29 -22.15 -3.74
N ASP A 258 -0.50 -23.21 -3.79
CA ASP A 258 -0.08 -24.02 -2.64
C ASP A 258 1.32 -23.66 -2.11
N GLY A 259 2.03 -22.74 -2.78
CA GLY A 259 3.41 -22.37 -2.49
C GLY A 259 4.46 -23.38 -2.95
N LYS A 260 4.10 -24.36 -3.80
CA LYS A 260 4.96 -25.50 -4.17
C LYS A 260 4.88 -25.90 -5.64
N SER A 261 3.71 -25.80 -6.25
CA SER A 261 3.43 -26.36 -7.57
C SER A 261 2.49 -25.46 -8.39
N LEU A 262 2.46 -25.66 -9.70
CA LEU A 262 1.46 -25.04 -10.57
C LEU A 262 0.22 -25.95 -10.76
N ASP A 263 -0.04 -26.84 -9.80
CA ASP A 263 -1.31 -27.58 -9.77
C ASP A 263 -2.48 -26.62 -9.55
N GLY A 264 -3.61 -26.91 -10.20
CA GLY A 264 -4.74 -25.96 -10.33
C GLY A 264 -4.62 -24.98 -11.49
N TRP A 265 -3.44 -24.84 -12.11
CA TRP A 265 -3.20 -23.94 -13.25
C TRP A 265 -3.16 -24.68 -14.60
N ALA A 266 -3.32 -23.90 -15.67
CA ALA A 266 -3.33 -24.29 -17.08
C ALA A 266 -2.76 -23.15 -17.96
N GLY A 267 -2.74 -23.36 -19.28
CA GLY A 267 -2.17 -22.40 -20.23
C GLY A 267 -0.64 -22.48 -20.29
N ALA A 268 0.04 -21.35 -20.13
CA ALA A 268 1.49 -21.19 -20.32
C ALA A 268 2.36 -21.79 -19.18
N VAL A 269 1.98 -22.93 -18.59
CA VAL A 269 2.62 -23.55 -17.40
C VAL A 269 4.15 -23.66 -17.54
N GLU A 270 4.64 -24.11 -18.70
CA GLU A 270 6.08 -24.26 -18.98
C GLU A 270 6.87 -22.94 -18.96
N ASN A 271 6.19 -21.80 -19.11
CA ASN A 271 6.79 -20.46 -19.09
C ASN A 271 6.85 -19.86 -17.67
N TYR A 272 6.32 -20.55 -16.66
CA TYR A 272 6.35 -20.17 -15.26
C TYR A 272 7.13 -21.20 -14.43
N GLU A 273 7.50 -20.82 -13.22
CA GLU A 273 8.21 -21.63 -12.24
C GLU A 273 7.78 -21.26 -10.82
N VAL A 274 8.03 -22.16 -9.86
CA VAL A 274 7.90 -21.85 -8.43
C VAL A 274 9.30 -21.62 -7.86
N VAL A 275 9.51 -20.43 -7.28
CA VAL A 275 10.79 -20.01 -6.69
C VAL A 275 10.51 -19.39 -5.33
N ASP A 276 11.19 -19.89 -4.29
CA ASP A 276 11.05 -19.45 -2.89
C ASP A 276 9.59 -19.41 -2.37
N GLY A 277 8.74 -20.29 -2.91
CA GLY A 277 7.32 -20.38 -2.58
C GLY A 277 6.42 -19.39 -3.33
N ASN A 278 6.93 -18.71 -4.36
CA ASN A 278 6.22 -17.75 -5.21
C ASN A 278 6.09 -18.28 -6.65
N ILE A 279 5.00 -17.96 -7.35
CA ILE A 279 4.91 -18.14 -8.81
C ILE A 279 5.75 -17.05 -9.47
N ARG A 280 6.63 -17.41 -10.40
CA ARG A 280 7.43 -16.45 -11.18
C ARG A 280 7.32 -16.72 -12.68
N CYS A 281 7.17 -15.67 -13.49
CA CYS A 281 7.32 -15.80 -14.94
C CYS A 281 8.81 -15.98 -15.30
N LYS A 282 9.17 -16.92 -16.17
CA LYS A 282 10.57 -17.12 -16.56
C LYS A 282 11.06 -15.94 -17.42
N THR A 283 12.28 -15.47 -17.17
CA THR A 283 12.89 -14.39 -17.96
C THR A 283 12.88 -14.72 -19.47
N GLY A 284 12.38 -13.79 -20.28
CA GLY A 284 12.22 -13.97 -21.73
C GLY A 284 11.09 -14.91 -22.14
N LYS A 285 10.16 -15.25 -21.24
CA LYS A 285 8.97 -16.07 -21.50
C LYS A 285 7.68 -15.30 -21.17
N GLY A 286 6.54 -15.80 -21.63
CA GLY A 286 5.27 -15.11 -21.43
C GLY A 286 4.06 -15.94 -21.83
N GLY A 287 2.94 -15.26 -22.08
CA GLY A 287 1.64 -15.89 -22.30
C GLY A 287 0.88 -16.13 -20.99
N VAL A 288 -0.37 -16.58 -21.12
CA VAL A 288 -1.32 -16.60 -20.00
C VAL A 288 -1.22 -17.89 -19.19
N LEU A 289 -0.86 -17.79 -17.91
CA LEU A 289 -1.05 -18.85 -16.92
C LEU A 289 -2.39 -18.61 -16.24
N HIS A 290 -3.36 -19.52 -16.38
CA HIS A 290 -4.72 -19.30 -15.86
C HIS A 290 -5.23 -20.44 -14.98
N THR A 291 -6.23 -20.14 -14.15
CA THR A 291 -6.97 -21.11 -13.35
C THR A 291 -7.65 -22.17 -14.23
N ARG A 292 -7.88 -23.36 -13.69
CA ARG A 292 -8.70 -24.40 -14.34
C ARG A 292 -10.21 -24.15 -14.25
N ASP A 293 -10.64 -23.35 -13.28
CA ASP A 293 -12.04 -22.97 -13.09
C ASP A 293 -12.31 -21.60 -13.72
N GLU A 294 -13.51 -21.43 -14.31
CA GLU A 294 -14.01 -20.11 -14.71
C GLU A 294 -14.68 -19.37 -13.54
N TYR A 295 -14.63 -18.04 -13.61
CA TYR A 295 -15.23 -17.13 -12.64
C TYR A 295 -16.11 -16.10 -13.35
N ASP A 296 -17.25 -15.82 -12.73
CA ASP A 296 -18.23 -14.79 -13.07
C ASP A 296 -17.93 -13.53 -12.27
N ASP A 297 -18.65 -13.25 -11.19
CA ASP A 297 -18.38 -12.16 -10.25
C ASP A 297 -17.50 -12.66 -9.11
N PHE A 298 -16.39 -11.97 -8.83
CA PHE A 298 -15.40 -12.42 -7.87
C PHE A 298 -14.61 -11.29 -7.22
N VAL A 299 -13.96 -11.60 -6.10
CA VAL A 299 -12.85 -10.81 -5.53
C VAL A 299 -11.60 -11.66 -5.57
N ALA A 300 -10.53 -11.16 -6.20
CA ALA A 300 -9.22 -11.77 -6.18
C ALA A 300 -8.28 -10.95 -5.30
N ARG A 301 -7.49 -11.62 -4.47
CA ARG A 301 -6.41 -11.04 -3.66
C ARG A 301 -5.10 -11.68 -4.08
N LEU A 302 -4.05 -10.89 -4.13
CA LEU A 302 -2.71 -11.36 -4.42
C LEU A 302 -1.69 -10.41 -3.83
N GLU A 303 -0.47 -10.92 -3.67
CA GLU A 303 0.71 -10.08 -3.55
C GLU A 303 1.61 -10.30 -4.75
N PHE A 304 2.18 -9.21 -5.28
CA PHE A 304 3.11 -9.25 -6.41
C PHE A 304 4.36 -8.44 -6.14
N ARG A 305 5.48 -8.85 -6.74
CA ARG A 305 6.78 -8.17 -6.67
C ARG A 305 7.31 -7.93 -8.07
N LEU A 306 7.57 -6.67 -8.38
CA LEU A 306 8.11 -6.22 -9.67
C LEU A 306 9.65 -6.17 -9.64
N PRO A 307 10.34 -6.70 -10.68
CA PRO A 307 11.70 -6.28 -11.01
C PRO A 307 11.68 -4.90 -11.69
N PRO A 308 12.82 -4.18 -11.75
CA PRO A 308 12.93 -2.90 -12.47
C PRO A 308 12.46 -3.01 -13.93
N GLY A 309 11.51 -2.17 -14.31
CA GLY A 309 10.92 -2.14 -15.65
C GLY A 309 10.06 -3.36 -16.01
N GLY A 310 9.65 -4.16 -15.03
CA GLY A 310 8.92 -5.42 -15.23
C GLY A 310 7.46 -5.25 -15.69
N ASN A 311 7.01 -6.17 -16.55
CA ASN A 311 5.68 -6.23 -17.13
C ASN A 311 5.00 -7.61 -16.96
N ASN A 312 3.75 -7.61 -16.55
CA ASN A 312 2.82 -8.74 -16.47
C ASN A 312 1.38 -8.17 -16.42
N GLY A 313 0.36 -9.01 -16.30
CA GLY A 313 -1.01 -8.54 -16.07
C GLY A 313 -1.88 -9.56 -15.36
N LEU A 314 -3.10 -9.17 -14.98
CA LEU A 314 -4.13 -10.10 -14.56
C LEU A 314 -5.13 -10.29 -15.70
N ALA A 315 -5.25 -11.52 -16.16
CA ALA A 315 -6.23 -11.94 -17.14
C ALA A 315 -7.60 -12.05 -16.46
N ILE A 316 -8.55 -11.17 -16.82
CA ILE A 316 -9.89 -11.14 -16.23
C ILE A 316 -10.89 -11.75 -17.22
N ARG A 317 -11.60 -12.80 -16.79
CA ARG A 317 -12.59 -13.54 -17.61
C ARG A 317 -12.02 -13.94 -18.98
N TYR A 318 -10.82 -14.50 -18.98
CA TYR A 318 -10.12 -14.96 -20.18
C TYR A 318 -10.76 -16.24 -20.75
N PRO A 319 -10.98 -16.37 -22.07
CA PRO A 319 -11.57 -17.59 -22.66
C PRO A 319 -10.64 -18.81 -22.75
N GLY A 320 -9.36 -18.69 -22.39
CA GLY A 320 -8.37 -19.79 -22.48
C GLY A 320 -7.50 -19.76 -23.74
N GLU A 321 -7.91 -19.02 -24.77
CA GLU A 321 -7.14 -18.82 -26.02
C GLU A 321 -7.15 -17.35 -26.49
N GLY A 322 -6.16 -16.99 -27.31
CA GLY A 322 -5.98 -15.63 -27.84
C GLY A 322 -5.24 -14.68 -26.90
N ASP A 323 -5.20 -13.39 -27.26
CA ASP A 323 -4.54 -12.35 -26.46
C ASP A 323 -5.50 -11.82 -25.38
N THR A 324 -5.20 -12.12 -24.10
CA THR A 324 -6.05 -11.73 -22.98
C THR A 324 -6.25 -10.22 -22.83
N ALA A 325 -5.32 -9.40 -23.36
CA ALA A 325 -5.44 -7.94 -23.36
C ALA A 325 -6.59 -7.42 -24.24
N TYR A 326 -7.22 -8.29 -25.03
CA TYR A 326 -8.35 -7.97 -25.90
C TYR A 326 -9.51 -8.97 -25.81
N VAL A 327 -9.23 -10.27 -25.70
CA VAL A 327 -10.26 -11.34 -25.78
C VAL A 327 -10.84 -11.75 -24.42
N GLY A 328 -10.20 -11.39 -23.30
CA GLY A 328 -10.79 -11.43 -21.97
C GLY A 328 -11.76 -10.26 -21.74
N MET A 329 -12.35 -10.15 -20.55
CA MET A 329 -13.11 -8.94 -20.17
C MET A 329 -12.19 -7.71 -20.14
N CYS A 330 -11.01 -7.87 -19.54
CA CYS A 330 -9.88 -6.96 -19.64
C CYS A 330 -8.58 -7.69 -19.22
N GLU A 331 -7.45 -7.07 -19.51
CA GLU A 331 -6.24 -7.24 -18.69
C GLU A 331 -6.20 -6.11 -17.66
N LEU A 332 -5.84 -6.43 -16.40
CA LEU A 332 -5.46 -5.43 -15.40
C LEU A 332 -3.94 -5.40 -15.29
N GLN A 333 -3.36 -4.28 -15.68
CA GLN A 333 -1.92 -4.14 -15.87
C GLN A 333 -1.10 -4.36 -14.59
N ILE A 334 0.01 -5.10 -14.65
CA ILE A 334 1.03 -5.23 -13.59
C ILE A 334 2.39 -4.78 -14.12
N LEU A 335 2.71 -3.50 -13.92
CA LEU A 335 3.80 -2.82 -14.62
C LEU A 335 4.57 -1.89 -13.69
N ASP A 336 5.90 -1.91 -13.75
CA ASP A 336 6.76 -0.87 -13.15
C ASP A 336 6.62 0.45 -13.93
N THR A 337 5.46 1.10 -13.78
CA THR A 337 4.95 2.15 -14.67
C THR A 337 5.79 3.43 -14.64
N GLU A 338 6.45 3.71 -13.52
CA GLU A 338 7.30 4.88 -13.33
C GLU A 338 8.73 4.66 -13.88
N HIS A 339 9.05 3.46 -14.36
CA HIS A 339 10.36 3.17 -14.95
C HIS A 339 10.57 3.97 -16.26
N PRO A 340 11.76 4.55 -16.52
CA PRO A 340 12.02 5.40 -17.70
C PRO A 340 11.71 4.77 -19.07
N LYS A 341 11.69 3.42 -19.15
CA LYS A 341 11.25 2.61 -20.31
C LYS A 341 9.82 2.93 -20.75
N TYR A 342 8.97 3.41 -19.85
CA TYR A 342 7.54 3.66 -20.05
C TYR A 342 7.18 5.17 -19.99
N SER A 343 8.15 6.05 -20.25
CA SER A 343 7.97 7.51 -20.23
C SER A 343 6.92 8.04 -21.23
N ASN A 344 6.68 7.33 -22.33
CA ASN A 344 5.73 7.69 -23.39
C ASN A 344 4.47 6.78 -23.42
N LEU A 345 4.14 6.15 -22.29
CA LEU A 345 3.04 5.19 -22.18
C LEU A 345 1.67 5.89 -22.18
N ASP A 346 0.66 5.34 -22.87
CA ASP A 346 -0.73 5.82 -22.75
C ASP A 346 -1.24 5.55 -21.32
N PRO A 347 -1.95 6.49 -20.66
CA PRO A 347 -2.46 6.30 -19.31
C PRO A 347 -3.27 5.00 -19.11
N ARG A 348 -3.97 4.51 -20.13
CA ARG A 348 -4.76 3.25 -20.09
C ARG A 348 -3.88 1.98 -20.09
N GLN A 349 -2.58 2.12 -20.24
CA GLN A 349 -1.61 1.02 -20.15
C GLN A 349 -0.81 1.05 -18.83
N ALA A 350 -1.04 2.02 -17.94
CA ALA A 350 -0.41 2.11 -16.62
C ALA A 350 -0.87 0.99 -15.68
N HIS A 351 -0.08 0.63 -14.67
CA HIS A 351 -0.44 -0.37 -13.67
C HIS A 351 -1.82 -0.13 -13.03
N GLY A 352 -2.57 -1.21 -12.83
CA GLY A 352 -3.93 -1.20 -12.30
C GLY A 352 -5.00 -0.80 -13.32
N SER A 353 -4.63 -0.25 -14.48
CA SER A 353 -5.57 0.14 -15.54
C SER A 353 -6.24 -1.09 -16.15
N ALA A 354 -7.51 -0.94 -16.56
CA ALA A 354 -8.12 -1.86 -17.50
C ALA A 354 -7.51 -1.57 -18.88
N TYR A 355 -6.60 -2.46 -19.32
CA TYR A 355 -5.66 -2.21 -20.40
C TYR A 355 -6.37 -1.70 -21.66
N GLY A 356 -5.92 -0.54 -22.16
CA GLY A 356 -6.45 0.08 -23.37
C GLY A 356 -7.88 0.64 -23.26
N MET A 357 -8.52 0.55 -22.09
CA MET A 357 -9.88 1.05 -21.84
C MET A 357 -9.93 2.17 -20.80
N VAL A 358 -9.53 1.91 -19.54
CA VAL A 358 -9.71 2.86 -18.43
C VAL A 358 -8.41 3.02 -17.64
N PRO A 359 -7.86 4.23 -17.51
CA PRO A 359 -6.62 4.47 -16.77
C PRO A 359 -6.85 4.38 -15.26
N ALA A 360 -5.90 3.77 -14.55
CA ALA A 360 -5.84 3.83 -13.10
C ALA A 360 -4.96 4.99 -12.60
N ALA A 361 -5.17 5.36 -11.33
CA ALA A 361 -4.36 6.37 -10.65
C ALA A 361 -2.93 5.85 -10.39
N ARG A 362 -1.93 6.67 -10.72
CA ARG A 362 -0.49 6.37 -10.58
C ARG A 362 0.06 6.82 -9.22
N GLY A 363 1.28 6.35 -8.89
CA GLY A 363 2.01 6.76 -7.69
C GLY A 363 1.75 5.94 -6.42
N TYR A 364 1.05 4.80 -6.53
CA TYR A 364 0.68 3.93 -5.40
C TYR A 364 1.44 2.59 -5.34
N LEU A 365 2.32 2.35 -6.32
CA LEU A 365 3.27 1.23 -6.28
C LEU A 365 4.35 1.47 -5.22
N ARG A 366 4.73 0.41 -4.52
CA ARG A 366 5.96 0.36 -3.73
C ARG A 366 7.19 0.23 -4.65
N PRO A 367 8.39 0.59 -4.17
CA PRO A 367 9.64 0.38 -4.92
C PRO A 367 9.78 -1.06 -5.45
N THR A 368 10.45 -1.21 -6.58
CA THR A 368 10.74 -2.53 -7.14
C THR A 368 11.59 -3.37 -6.18
N GLY A 369 11.32 -4.67 -6.13
CA GLY A 369 11.82 -5.56 -5.09
C GLY A 369 10.95 -5.65 -3.82
N GLU A 370 9.99 -4.74 -3.60
CA GLU A 370 9.00 -4.87 -2.52
C GLU A 370 7.73 -5.58 -2.97
N TRP A 371 7.04 -6.21 -2.00
CA TRP A 371 5.72 -6.82 -2.20
C TRP A 371 4.62 -5.78 -2.15
N ASN A 372 3.85 -5.68 -3.23
CA ASN A 372 2.60 -4.93 -3.30
C ASN A 372 1.44 -5.88 -2.99
N PHE A 373 0.43 -5.42 -2.25
CA PHE A 373 -0.85 -6.12 -2.08
C PHE A 373 -1.89 -5.54 -3.02
N GLN A 374 -2.65 -6.40 -3.71
CA GLN A 374 -3.74 -5.97 -4.59
C GLN A 374 -5.01 -6.78 -4.33
N GLU A 375 -6.13 -6.08 -4.15
CA GLU A 375 -7.48 -6.64 -4.20
C GLU A 375 -8.18 -6.15 -5.47
N VAL A 376 -8.69 -7.09 -6.27
CA VAL A 376 -9.48 -6.82 -7.47
C VAL A 376 -10.89 -7.32 -7.24
N THR A 377 -11.88 -6.43 -7.35
CA THR A 377 -13.30 -6.80 -7.38
C THR A 377 -13.81 -6.72 -8.82
N VAL A 378 -14.42 -7.81 -9.31
CA VAL A 378 -15.11 -7.86 -10.60
C VAL A 378 -16.57 -8.20 -10.32
N LYS A 379 -17.49 -7.30 -10.69
CA LYS A 379 -18.94 -7.47 -10.46
C LYS A 379 -19.74 -6.93 -11.64
N GLY A 380 -20.49 -7.79 -12.33
CA GLY A 380 -21.19 -7.43 -13.56
C GLY A 380 -20.20 -6.97 -14.63
N SER A 381 -20.24 -5.68 -14.99
CA SER A 381 -19.28 -5.00 -15.86
C SER A 381 -18.31 -4.08 -15.09
N THR A 382 -18.49 -3.92 -13.78
CA THR A 382 -17.64 -3.08 -12.93
C THR A 382 -16.38 -3.81 -12.51
N VAL A 383 -15.25 -3.11 -12.63
CA VAL A 383 -13.95 -3.55 -12.11
C VAL A 383 -13.39 -2.49 -11.18
N LYS A 384 -12.99 -2.92 -9.98
CA LYS A 384 -12.33 -2.09 -8.98
C LYS A 384 -10.99 -2.71 -8.59
N VAL A 385 -9.94 -1.89 -8.55
CA VAL A 385 -8.58 -2.26 -8.15
C VAL A 385 -8.18 -1.44 -6.93
N GLU A 386 -7.92 -2.13 -5.82
CA GLU A 386 -7.33 -1.58 -4.61
C GLU A 386 -5.88 -2.05 -4.50
N LEU A 387 -4.93 -1.12 -4.58
CA LEU A 387 -3.49 -1.35 -4.48
C LEU A 387 -2.99 -0.79 -3.16
N ASN A 388 -2.31 -1.62 -2.37
CA ASN A 388 -1.70 -1.24 -1.08
C ASN A 388 -2.66 -0.51 -0.11
N GLY A 389 -3.96 -0.82 -0.17
CA GLY A 389 -5.01 -0.18 0.65
C GLY A 389 -5.65 1.07 0.04
N THR A 390 -5.32 1.42 -1.21
CA THR A 390 -5.86 2.58 -1.91
C THR A 390 -6.58 2.14 -3.20
N VAL A 391 -7.84 2.55 -3.39
CA VAL A 391 -8.58 2.29 -4.64
C VAL A 391 -8.01 3.17 -5.76
N ILE A 392 -7.37 2.56 -6.75
CA ILE A 392 -6.72 3.24 -7.88
C ILE A 392 -7.53 3.18 -9.18
N LEU A 393 -8.49 2.25 -9.26
CA LEU A 393 -9.48 2.15 -10.34
C LEU A 393 -10.81 1.72 -9.72
N ASP A 394 -11.90 2.37 -10.11
CA ASP A 394 -13.28 1.90 -9.88
C ASP A 394 -14.11 2.35 -11.09
N ALA A 395 -14.44 1.41 -11.99
CA ALA A 395 -14.97 1.74 -13.31
C ALA A 395 -15.97 0.70 -13.83
N ASP A 396 -17.05 1.16 -14.44
CA ASP A 396 -17.97 0.32 -15.20
C ASP A 396 -17.49 0.20 -16.66
N LEU A 397 -16.98 -0.98 -17.04
CA LEU A 397 -16.53 -1.21 -18.42
C LEU A 397 -17.69 -1.22 -19.42
N ALA A 398 -18.96 -1.31 -18.99
CA ALA A 398 -20.10 -1.17 -19.90
C ALA A 398 -20.15 0.22 -20.55
N THR A 399 -19.69 1.27 -19.86
CA THR A 399 -19.78 2.67 -20.32
C THR A 399 -18.63 3.09 -21.25
N VAL A 400 -17.61 2.24 -21.46
CA VAL A 400 -16.43 2.58 -22.26
C VAL A 400 -16.76 2.63 -23.74
N THR A 401 -16.52 3.79 -24.36
CA THR A 401 -16.68 4.03 -25.81
C THR A 401 -15.37 4.40 -26.52
N GLU A 402 -14.33 4.77 -25.77
CA GLU A 402 -13.01 5.17 -26.29
C GLU A 402 -11.96 4.13 -25.94
N TYR A 403 -11.12 3.77 -26.91
CA TYR A 403 -10.20 2.64 -26.83
C TYR A 403 -8.80 3.02 -27.32
N LEU A 404 -7.77 2.34 -26.81
CA LEU A 404 -6.42 2.47 -27.33
C LEU A 404 -6.36 1.95 -28.78
N GLY A 405 -5.96 2.81 -29.72
CA GLY A 405 -5.90 2.47 -31.15
C GLY A 405 -7.27 2.41 -31.85
N ASP A 406 -8.29 3.07 -31.29
CA ASP A 406 -9.60 3.31 -31.92
C ASP A 406 -10.36 2.04 -32.37
N ARG A 407 -10.18 0.94 -31.62
CA ARG A 407 -10.84 -0.35 -31.89
C ARG A 407 -11.61 -0.84 -30.66
N PRO A 408 -12.90 -1.20 -30.78
CA PRO A 408 -13.66 -1.76 -29.66
C PRO A 408 -13.00 -2.99 -29.07
N HIS A 409 -12.94 -3.07 -27.74
CA HIS A 409 -12.35 -4.19 -27.01
C HIS A 409 -13.26 -5.43 -27.08
N PRO A 410 -12.89 -6.50 -27.82
CA PRO A 410 -13.85 -7.52 -28.26
C PRO A 410 -14.38 -8.41 -27.14
N GLY A 411 -13.63 -8.63 -26.06
CA GLY A 411 -14.09 -9.42 -24.92
C GLY A 411 -14.76 -8.60 -23.79
N LYS A 412 -14.90 -7.27 -23.93
CA LYS A 412 -15.31 -6.34 -22.86
C LYS A 412 -16.56 -6.76 -22.10
N ASP A 413 -17.54 -7.33 -22.80
CA ASP A 413 -18.85 -7.64 -22.23
C ASP A 413 -18.98 -9.08 -21.70
N ARG A 414 -17.87 -9.86 -21.67
CA ARG A 414 -17.81 -11.23 -21.12
C ARG A 414 -18.34 -11.30 -19.69
N LYS A 415 -19.18 -12.31 -19.44
CA LYS A 415 -19.81 -12.56 -18.12
C LYS A 415 -19.09 -13.63 -17.29
N SER A 416 -18.32 -14.52 -17.93
CA SER A 416 -17.42 -15.47 -17.27
C SER A 416 -16.13 -15.68 -18.07
N GLY A 417 -15.15 -16.28 -17.41
CA GLY A 417 -13.93 -16.84 -18.00
C GLY A 417 -12.89 -17.14 -16.91
N TYR A 418 -11.71 -17.61 -17.28
CA TYR A 418 -10.62 -17.88 -16.34
C TYR A 418 -10.06 -16.60 -15.71
N PHE A 419 -9.54 -16.72 -14.49
CA PHE A 419 -8.62 -15.74 -13.89
C PHE A 419 -7.18 -16.18 -14.16
N GLY A 420 -6.25 -15.25 -14.41
CA GLY A 420 -4.88 -15.64 -14.72
C GLY A 420 -3.84 -14.54 -14.62
N LEU A 421 -2.59 -14.91 -14.90
CA LEU A 421 -1.41 -14.06 -14.99
C LEU A 421 -0.99 -13.95 -16.47
N ALA A 422 -0.79 -12.75 -16.98
CA ALA A 422 -0.45 -12.46 -18.37
C ALA A 422 1.07 -12.16 -18.49
N GLY A 423 1.87 -13.21 -18.69
CA GLY A 423 3.33 -13.09 -18.67
C GLY A 423 3.89 -12.31 -19.86
N HIS A 424 4.74 -11.31 -19.60
CA HIS A 424 5.31 -10.44 -20.63
C HIS A 424 6.85 -10.29 -20.53
N SER A 425 7.57 -11.41 -20.62
CA SER A 425 9.05 -11.52 -20.63
C SER A 425 9.80 -11.19 -19.33
N ASP A 426 9.20 -10.44 -18.41
CA ASP A 426 9.86 -10.01 -17.18
C ASP A 426 9.54 -10.92 -15.98
N PRO A 427 10.51 -11.18 -15.07
CA PRO A 427 10.35 -12.13 -13.97
C PRO A 427 9.57 -11.54 -12.78
N VAL A 428 8.33 -11.15 -13.02
CA VAL A 428 7.37 -10.74 -11.98
C VAL A 428 7.01 -11.95 -11.12
N GLU A 429 7.01 -11.75 -9.80
CA GLU A 429 6.68 -12.78 -8.80
C GLU A 429 5.33 -12.54 -8.15
N PHE A 430 4.66 -13.62 -7.76
CA PHE A 430 3.32 -13.64 -7.18
C PHE A 430 3.23 -14.61 -6.01
N ARG A 431 2.58 -14.20 -4.92
CA ARG A 431 2.28 -15.04 -3.75
C ARG A 431 0.91 -14.71 -3.18
N ASN A 432 0.44 -15.53 -2.24
CA ASN A 432 -0.83 -15.32 -1.53
C ASN A 432 -2.04 -15.09 -2.47
N LEU A 433 -2.05 -15.77 -3.63
CA LEU A 433 -3.12 -15.68 -4.61
C LEU A 433 -4.37 -16.38 -4.06
N GLN A 434 -5.44 -15.63 -3.85
CA GLN A 434 -6.70 -16.09 -3.31
C GLN A 434 -7.86 -15.54 -4.13
N ILE A 435 -8.96 -16.28 -4.24
CA ILE A 435 -10.16 -15.82 -4.93
C ILE A 435 -11.42 -16.19 -4.16
N LYS A 436 -12.43 -15.33 -4.23
CA LYS A 436 -13.75 -15.51 -3.63
C LYS A 436 -14.80 -15.23 -4.70
N ARG A 437 -15.71 -16.18 -4.93
CA ARG A 437 -16.92 -15.95 -5.76
C ARG A 437 -17.86 -15.00 -5.01
N LEU A 438 -18.55 -14.13 -5.75
CA LEU A 438 -19.57 -13.22 -5.22
C LEU A 438 -21.01 -13.72 -5.47
N THR A 439 -21.17 -14.81 -6.22
CA THR A 439 -22.43 -15.53 -6.42
C THR A 439 -22.49 -16.75 -5.49
N ASP A 440 -23.69 -17.07 -4.98
CA ASP A 440 -23.93 -18.16 -4.02
C ASP A 440 -23.83 -19.59 -4.62
N ALA A 441 -23.29 -19.72 -5.83
CA ALA A 441 -23.10 -21.03 -6.47
C ALA A 441 -22.05 -21.84 -5.68
N PRO A 442 -22.39 -23.06 -5.19
CA PRO A 442 -21.48 -23.84 -4.38
C PRO A 442 -20.21 -24.21 -5.17
N TYR A 443 -19.06 -24.12 -4.51
CA TYR A 443 -17.80 -24.63 -5.05
C TYR A 443 -17.84 -26.15 -5.09
N GLU A 444 -18.13 -26.72 -6.26
CA GLU A 444 -17.79 -28.11 -6.54
C GLU A 444 -16.27 -28.22 -6.65
N THR A 445 -15.64 -28.78 -5.63
CA THR A 445 -14.21 -29.06 -5.64
C THR A 445 -13.88 -29.93 -6.85
N PRO A 446 -13.01 -29.48 -7.79
CA PRO A 446 -12.64 -30.30 -8.94
C PRO A 446 -12.08 -31.64 -8.45
N PRO A 447 -12.53 -32.78 -9.00
CA PRO A 447 -12.07 -34.08 -8.54
C PRO A 447 -10.56 -34.17 -8.69
N ALA A 448 -9.88 -34.60 -7.62
CA ALA A 448 -8.45 -34.84 -7.64
C ALA A 448 -8.13 -35.81 -8.79
N LYS A 449 -7.49 -35.29 -9.84
CA LYS A 449 -7.25 -36.06 -11.05
C LYS A 449 -6.33 -37.23 -10.70
N PRO A 450 -6.66 -38.48 -11.08
CA PRO A 450 -5.79 -39.61 -10.78
C PRO A 450 -4.37 -39.35 -11.33
N PRO A 451 -3.32 -39.88 -10.65
CA PRO A 451 -1.94 -39.62 -11.04
C PRO A 451 -1.74 -39.98 -12.51
N VAL A 452 -1.05 -39.09 -13.24
CA VAL A 452 -0.80 -39.24 -14.68
C VAL A 452 -0.14 -40.60 -14.90
N ALA A 453 -0.84 -41.51 -15.57
CA ALA A 453 -0.31 -42.82 -15.91
C ALA A 453 0.99 -42.63 -16.70
N ALA A 454 2.07 -43.22 -16.21
CA ALA A 454 3.35 -43.20 -16.90
C ALA A 454 3.16 -43.71 -18.33
N LYS A 455 3.65 -42.96 -19.32
CA LYS A 455 3.68 -43.45 -20.71
C LYS A 455 4.47 -44.76 -20.72
N PRO A 456 3.98 -45.82 -21.40
CA PRO A 456 4.73 -47.07 -21.49
C PRO A 456 6.08 -46.79 -22.18
N GLU A 457 7.17 -47.22 -21.54
CA GLU A 457 8.49 -47.20 -22.15
C GLU A 457 8.49 -48.10 -23.38
N ASN A 458 8.60 -47.52 -24.56
CA ASN A 458 8.66 -48.29 -25.80
C ASN A 458 10.11 -48.78 -26.02
N SER A 459 10.43 -49.93 -25.41
CA SER A 459 11.74 -50.57 -25.56
C SER A 459 11.87 -51.21 -26.96
N GLN A 460 12.48 -50.50 -27.91
CA GLN A 460 12.97 -51.11 -29.16
C GLN A 460 14.43 -50.72 -29.44
N SER A 461 15.20 -51.75 -29.80
CA SER A 461 16.66 -51.75 -29.89
C SER A 461 17.20 -51.08 -31.16
N ALA A 462 18.38 -50.48 -31.04
CA ALA A 462 19.10 -49.88 -32.17
C ALA A 462 19.76 -50.93 -33.10
N ALA A 463 19.60 -50.72 -34.41
CA ALA A 463 20.43 -51.24 -35.50
C ALA A 463 20.31 -50.28 -36.72
N PRO A 464 21.25 -50.27 -37.69
CA PRO A 464 21.80 -49.00 -38.19
C PRO A 464 21.26 -48.44 -39.53
N LYS A 465 21.70 -47.21 -39.81
CA LYS A 465 21.37 -46.34 -40.95
C LYS A 465 21.57 -46.95 -42.35
N THR A 466 20.76 -46.48 -43.30
CA THR A 466 21.09 -46.40 -44.74
C THR A 466 20.57 -45.09 -45.33
N ASP A 467 21.39 -44.42 -46.15
CA ASP A 467 21.07 -43.15 -46.80
C ASP A 467 20.11 -43.28 -47.98
N ALA A 468 19.16 -42.34 -48.14
CA ALA A 468 18.66 -41.85 -49.42
C ALA A 468 17.67 -40.67 -49.21
N MET A 469 17.89 -39.53 -49.88
CA MET A 469 16.94 -38.42 -49.92
C MET A 469 16.69 -37.99 -51.38
N PRO A 470 15.44 -38.05 -51.89
CA PRO A 470 15.08 -37.53 -53.21
C PRO A 470 14.74 -36.02 -53.17
N PRO A 471 14.76 -35.32 -54.32
CA PRO A 471 15.11 -33.89 -54.36
C PRO A 471 13.93 -32.90 -54.32
N LYS A 472 14.30 -31.64 -54.03
CA LYS A 472 13.46 -30.43 -54.02
C LYS A 472 13.43 -29.76 -55.41
N PRO A 473 12.29 -29.23 -55.92
CA PRO A 473 12.25 -28.50 -57.19
C PRO A 473 12.78 -27.06 -57.13
N ALA A 474 13.15 -26.54 -58.30
CA ALA A 474 13.74 -25.23 -58.58
C ALA A 474 13.30 -24.79 -60.01
N THR A 475 13.28 -23.53 -60.45
CA THR A 475 13.62 -22.21 -59.86
C THR A 475 13.02 -21.09 -60.72
N SER A 476 12.80 -19.88 -60.20
CA SER A 476 12.81 -18.67 -61.05
C SER A 476 13.33 -17.43 -60.33
N ALA A 477 14.46 -16.90 -60.81
CA ALA A 477 14.93 -15.53 -60.59
C ALA A 477 14.16 -14.55 -61.54
N ALA A 478 14.34 -13.23 -61.58
CA ALA A 478 15.40 -12.30 -61.17
C ALA A 478 14.80 -10.86 -61.10
N PRO A 479 15.56 -9.73 -61.04
CA PRO A 479 16.99 -9.56 -60.81
C PRO A 479 17.33 -8.54 -59.69
N GLU A 480 18.62 -8.47 -59.37
CA GLU A 480 19.24 -7.56 -58.41
C GLU A 480 19.90 -6.36 -59.16
N VAL A 481 19.92 -5.17 -58.56
CA VAL A 481 20.75 -4.04 -59.02
C VAL A 481 21.60 -3.56 -57.85
N ALA A 482 22.92 -3.58 -58.02
CA ALA A 482 23.88 -3.31 -56.98
C ALA A 482 24.18 -1.82 -56.79
N VAL A 483 24.45 -1.42 -55.54
CA VAL A 483 25.28 -0.26 -55.19
C VAL A 483 26.26 -0.67 -54.09
N THR A 484 27.51 -0.21 -54.21
CA THR A 484 28.70 -0.68 -53.49
C THR A 484 28.86 -0.14 -52.06
N PRO A 485 29.55 -0.86 -51.15
CA PRO A 485 29.85 -0.40 -49.79
C PRO A 485 31.30 0.08 -49.57
N GLU A 486 31.46 1.17 -48.82
CA GLU A 486 32.62 1.54 -47.98
C GLU A 486 32.12 2.65 -47.01
N ALA A 487 32.61 2.82 -45.77
CA ALA A 487 33.85 2.36 -45.15
C ALA A 487 33.69 1.94 -43.66
N SER A 488 34.72 1.26 -43.14
CA SER A 488 34.92 0.81 -41.76
C SER A 488 35.41 1.93 -40.80
N VAL A 489 35.36 1.79 -39.46
CA VAL A 489 36.45 1.35 -38.53
C VAL A 489 36.07 1.89 -37.11
N PRO A 490 36.43 1.32 -35.93
CA PRO A 490 36.69 -0.07 -35.50
C PRO A 490 35.88 -0.49 -34.23
N ALA A 491 36.15 -1.69 -33.69
CA ALA A 491 35.66 -2.15 -32.38
C ALA A 491 36.43 -1.58 -31.17
N ALA A 492 35.77 -1.52 -30.00
CA ALA A 492 36.38 -1.19 -28.71
C ALA A 492 36.59 -2.44 -27.84
N ALA A 493 37.70 -2.45 -27.08
CA ALA A 493 38.13 -3.54 -26.19
C ALA A 493 37.62 -3.33 -24.74
N PRO A 494 37.92 -4.23 -23.77
CA PRO A 494 37.04 -4.45 -22.61
C PRO A 494 37.13 -3.41 -21.49
N ALA A 495 36.05 -3.32 -20.70
CA ALA A 495 35.97 -2.48 -19.51
C ALA A 495 36.92 -2.97 -18.41
N VAL A 496 37.74 -2.04 -17.91
CA VAL A 496 38.63 -2.25 -16.75
C VAL A 496 37.88 -1.94 -15.45
N VAL A 497 38.05 -2.80 -14.45
CA VAL A 497 37.52 -2.62 -13.09
C VAL A 497 38.29 -1.51 -12.36
N CYS A 498 37.57 -0.51 -11.83
CA CYS A 498 38.12 0.46 -10.88
C CYS A 498 37.70 0.12 -9.44
N PRO A 499 38.62 0.21 -8.45
CA PRO A 499 38.35 -0.12 -7.04
C PRO A 499 37.64 1.03 -6.28
N PRO A 500 37.04 0.76 -5.10
CA PRO A 500 36.33 1.76 -4.31
C PRO A 500 37.31 2.75 -3.64
N GLN A 501 36.92 4.03 -3.57
CA GLN A 501 37.66 5.04 -2.81
C GLN A 501 37.34 4.96 -1.31
N SER A 502 38.38 4.88 -0.50
CA SER A 502 38.31 4.80 0.95
C SER A 502 38.27 6.19 1.61
N ALA A 503 37.42 6.34 2.63
CA ALA A 503 37.43 7.52 3.49
C ALA A 503 38.65 7.55 4.44
N PRO A 504 39.25 8.71 4.72
CA PRO A 504 40.26 8.85 5.76
C PRO A 504 39.65 9.36 7.09
N ALA A 505 39.79 8.57 8.15
CA ALA A 505 39.51 9.02 9.50
C ALA A 505 40.60 9.99 10.01
N ARG A 506 40.23 10.99 10.81
CA ARG A 506 41.14 11.73 11.70
C ARG A 506 40.57 11.84 13.11
N ARG A 507 41.38 11.49 14.11
CA ARG A 507 41.15 11.72 15.55
C ARG A 507 42.51 12.01 16.22
N ARG A 508 42.46 12.62 17.42
CA ARG A 508 43.57 13.02 18.31
C ARG A 508 44.25 14.35 17.90
N LEU A 509 44.68 15.24 18.81
CA LEU A 509 44.40 15.49 20.26
C LEU A 509 45.02 16.86 20.66
N PHE A 510 44.84 17.28 21.92
CA PHE A 510 45.38 18.49 22.60
C PHE A 510 44.73 19.84 22.23
N GLN A 511 44.61 20.84 23.12
CA GLN A 511 44.40 20.97 24.58
C GLN A 511 44.52 22.47 24.93
N ARG A 512 43.58 22.98 25.73
CA ARG A 512 43.75 24.03 26.77
C ARG A 512 44.07 25.51 26.44
N ARG A 513 43.12 26.33 26.93
CA ARG A 513 43.25 27.53 27.81
C ARG A 513 43.50 28.94 27.22
N ILE A 514 42.42 29.74 27.28
CA ILE A 514 42.26 30.97 28.09
C ILE A 514 43.44 31.98 28.09
N GLN A 515 43.20 33.17 27.52
CA GLN A 515 43.23 34.41 28.33
C GLN A 515 42.42 35.57 27.71
N ILE A 516 42.00 36.48 28.59
CA ILE A 516 41.21 37.70 28.35
C ILE A 516 42.18 38.89 28.30
N ILE A 517 41.94 39.93 27.47
CA ILE A 517 42.07 41.37 27.83
C ILE A 517 41.57 42.27 26.67
N LYS A 518 41.31 43.54 27.02
CA LYS A 518 40.46 44.53 26.35
C LYS A 518 41.17 45.41 25.30
N SER A 519 40.37 46.33 24.74
CA SER A 519 40.64 47.70 24.25
C SER A 519 41.12 47.95 22.81
N THR A 520 40.19 48.55 22.05
CA THR A 520 40.30 49.57 20.98
C THR A 520 41.16 50.79 21.37
N PRO A 521 41.36 51.81 20.48
CA PRO A 521 41.28 51.85 19.00
C PRO A 521 42.48 52.58 18.32
N CYS A 522 42.58 52.58 16.98
CA CYS A 522 42.85 53.79 16.19
C CYS A 522 42.74 53.58 14.65
N CYS A 523 42.51 54.69 13.95
CA CYS A 523 42.59 55.04 12.51
C CYS A 523 43.25 54.05 11.51
N GLN A 524 42.87 53.99 10.23
CA GLN A 524 42.07 54.92 9.39
C GLN A 524 40.95 54.20 8.63
#